data_AF-A0A958P295-F1
#
_entry.id   AF-A0A958P295-F1
#
_cell.length_a   1.000
_cell.length_b   1.000
_cell.length_c   1.000
_cell.angle_alpha   90.00
_cell.angle_beta   90.00
_cell.angle_gamma   90.00
#
_symmetry.space_group_name_H-M   'P 1'
#
loop_
_entity.id
_entity.type
_entity.pdbx_description
1 polymer ?
#
loop_
_entity_poly.entity_id
_entity_poly.type
_entity_poly.pdbx_seq_one_letter_code
_entity_poly.pdbx_strand_id
1 'polypeptide(L)'
;MQNKVKSKGIDRWIFKVALLLCISGLNHNLNFAQAQYITGPNSMSLGGAGVAGLNSADSVFINPASVSRPTSFEVDLLYQDGYVQNTDHKSLFGFLVVDNSEGILFPGAVGYIRGSRLYSGYFSQDQMWHITVG
;
A
#
# COMPACT_ATOMS: atom_id res chain seq x y z
N MET A 1 14.29 -54.84 12.73
CA MET A 1 12.95 -54.22 12.67
C MET A 1 13.10 -52.74 12.94
N GLN A 2 13.01 -51.87 11.93
CA GLN A 2 13.10 -50.41 12.08
C GLN A 2 11.69 -49.81 12.04
N ASN A 3 11.30 -49.15 13.14
CA ASN A 3 10.01 -48.48 13.29
C ASN A 3 9.99 -47.18 12.47
N LYS A 4 9.19 -47.15 11.40
CA LYS A 4 8.89 -45.95 10.61
C LYS A 4 7.89 -45.07 11.39
N VAL A 5 8.40 -44.07 12.10
CA VAL A 5 7.58 -43.05 12.76
C VAL A 5 6.96 -42.14 11.68
N LYS A 6 5.62 -42.14 11.59
CA LYS A 6 4.85 -41.26 10.70
C LYS A 6 4.87 -39.81 11.25
N SER A 7 5.80 -38.96 10.81
CA SER A 7 5.91 -37.56 11.27
C SER A 7 5.05 -36.53 10.51
N LYS A 8 4.18 -36.96 9.58
CA LYS A 8 3.52 -36.04 8.62
C LYS A 8 2.58 -34.98 9.23
N GLY A 9 2.25 -35.04 10.52
CA GLY A 9 1.33 -34.12 11.17
C GLY A 9 1.97 -32.87 11.79
N ILE A 10 3.20 -32.99 12.29
CA ILE A 10 3.88 -31.94 13.06
C ILE A 10 4.37 -30.81 12.13
N ASP A 11 4.85 -31.17 10.94
CA ASP A 11 5.40 -30.22 9.97
C ASP A 11 4.36 -29.19 9.49
N ARG A 12 3.08 -29.61 9.40
CA ARG A 12 1.97 -28.74 9.01
C ARG A 12 1.64 -27.68 10.07
N TRP A 13 1.82 -28.00 11.34
CA TRP A 13 1.54 -27.06 12.44
C TRP A 13 2.64 -26.01 12.57
N ILE A 14 3.90 -26.43 12.43
CA ILE A 14 5.06 -25.52 12.45
C ILE A 14 4.93 -24.48 11.32
N PHE A 15 4.53 -24.90 10.13
CA PHE A 15 4.34 -23.98 9.00
C PHE A 15 3.21 -22.96 9.25
N LYS A 16 2.09 -23.39 9.82
CA LYS A 16 0.98 -22.48 10.16
C LYS A 16 1.36 -21.46 11.24
N VAL A 17 2.10 -21.88 12.26
CA VAL A 17 2.56 -21.00 13.34
C VAL A 17 3.59 -20.00 12.82
N ALA A 18 4.54 -20.44 12.00
CA ALA A 18 5.50 -19.57 11.35
C ALA A 18 4.81 -18.51 10.46
N LEU A 19 3.81 -18.92 9.68
CA LEU A 19 3.02 -18.00 8.86
C LEU A 19 2.28 -16.96 9.70
N LEU A 20 1.66 -17.37 10.81
CA LEU A 20 0.97 -16.48 11.75
C LEU A 20 1.92 -15.47 12.42
N LEU A 21 3.14 -15.89 12.76
CA LEU A 21 4.18 -15.03 13.32
C LEU A 21 4.72 -14.03 12.28
N CYS A 22 4.87 -14.43 11.02
CA CYS A 22 5.22 -13.50 9.95
C CYS A 22 4.13 -12.44 9.73
N ILE A 23 2.85 -12.84 9.72
CA ILE A 23 1.73 -11.90 9.54
C ILE A 23 1.64 -10.92 10.73
N SER A 24 1.81 -11.40 11.97
CA SER A 24 1.73 -10.55 13.17
C SER A 24 2.96 -9.64 13.35
N GLY A 25 4.16 -10.12 12.99
CA GLY A 25 5.39 -9.30 13.00
C GLY A 25 5.36 -8.12 12.03
N LEU A 26 4.65 -8.25 10.90
CA LEU A 26 4.47 -7.17 9.92
C LEU A 26 3.59 -6.01 10.45
N ASN A 27 2.79 -6.24 11.51
CA ASN A 27 1.84 -5.24 12.01
C ASN A 27 2.40 -4.31 13.10
N HIS A 28 3.52 -4.64 13.73
CA HIS A 28 3.99 -3.93 14.94
C HIS A 28 4.65 -2.56 14.69
N ASN A 29 4.91 -2.16 13.44
CA ASN A 29 5.59 -0.90 13.08
C ASN A 29 4.75 0.04 12.21
N LEU A 30 3.44 -0.14 12.18
CA LEU A 30 2.59 0.64 11.29
C LEU A 30 2.14 1.91 12.02
N ASN A 31 2.91 2.99 11.83
CA ASN A 31 2.45 4.37 12.01
C ASN A 31 1.30 4.64 11.03
N PHE A 32 0.12 4.07 11.29
CA PHE A 32 -1.02 3.97 10.37
C PHE A 32 -1.78 5.28 10.09
N ALA A 33 -1.33 6.42 10.64
CA ALA A 33 -2.11 7.66 10.61
C ALA A 33 -1.70 8.66 9.50
N GLN A 34 -0.94 8.26 8.49
CA GLN A 34 -0.45 9.18 7.44
C GLN A 34 -1.09 9.00 6.05
N ALA A 35 -1.87 7.95 5.82
CA ALA A 35 -2.52 7.70 4.52
C ALA A 35 -3.53 8.79 4.12
N GLN A 36 -4.12 9.51 5.09
CA GLN A 36 -5.10 10.57 4.84
C GLN A 36 -4.54 11.76 4.01
N TYR A 37 -3.22 11.92 3.92
CA TYR A 37 -2.60 13.06 3.22
C TYR A 37 -2.09 12.73 1.81
N ILE A 38 -2.29 11.50 1.36
CA ILE A 38 -1.87 11.05 0.04
C ILE A 38 -3.12 10.89 -0.82
N THR A 39 -3.49 11.98 -1.49
CA THR A 39 -4.50 11.97 -2.54
C THR A 39 -3.79 11.81 -3.87
N GLY A 40 -4.18 10.81 -4.66
CA GLY A 40 -3.65 10.63 -6.01
C GLY A 40 -4.01 11.80 -6.93
N PRO A 41 -3.42 11.86 -8.13
CA PRO A 41 -3.58 12.98 -9.05
C PRO A 41 -5.04 13.15 -9.50
N ASN A 42 -5.79 12.05 -9.63
CA ASN A 42 -7.22 12.08 -9.92
C ASN A 42 -8.03 12.66 -8.76
N SER A 43 -7.67 12.31 -7.53
CA SER A 43 -8.32 12.87 -6.35
C SER A 43 -7.99 14.34 -6.12
N MET A 44 -6.74 14.73 -6.38
CA MET A 44 -6.28 16.12 -6.31
C MET A 44 -6.92 17.02 -7.38
N SER A 45 -7.06 16.55 -8.62
CA SER A 45 -7.71 17.32 -9.69
C SER A 45 -9.19 17.61 -9.41
N LEU A 46 -9.81 16.77 -8.59
CA LEU A 46 -11.17 16.93 -8.08
C LEU A 46 -11.24 17.73 -6.76
N GLY A 47 -10.18 18.46 -6.39
CA GLY A 47 -10.14 19.25 -5.16
C GLY A 47 -10.13 18.40 -3.88
N GLY A 48 -9.62 17.17 -3.95
CA GLY A 48 -9.63 16.19 -2.86
C GLY A 48 -10.92 15.37 -2.76
N ALA A 49 -11.90 15.61 -3.65
CA ALA A 49 -13.16 14.86 -3.66
C ALA A 49 -13.03 13.45 -4.28
N GLY A 50 -11.89 13.11 -4.91
CA GLY A 50 -11.71 11.80 -5.54
C GLY A 50 -11.47 10.64 -4.56
N VAL A 51 -11.68 10.83 -3.26
CA VAL A 51 -11.95 9.72 -2.32
C VAL A 51 -13.10 8.83 -2.82
N ALA A 52 -14.01 9.37 -3.64
CA ALA A 52 -15.09 8.65 -4.30
C ALA A 52 -14.76 8.10 -5.71
N GLY A 53 -13.57 8.40 -6.25
CA GLY A 53 -13.08 7.83 -7.50
C GLY A 53 -12.63 6.38 -7.25
N LEU A 54 -13.57 5.44 -7.34
CA LEU A 54 -13.37 4.06 -6.90
C LEU A 54 -12.80 3.12 -7.99
N ASN A 55 -12.42 3.67 -9.14
CA ASN A 55 -12.00 2.93 -10.33
C ASN A 55 -10.58 3.29 -10.78
N SER A 56 -9.75 3.83 -9.89
CA SER A 56 -8.37 4.17 -10.23
C SER A 56 -7.45 3.62 -9.16
N ALA A 57 -6.25 3.19 -9.55
CA ALA A 57 -5.32 2.54 -8.63
C ALA A 57 -5.04 3.39 -7.38
N ASP A 58 -5.01 4.72 -7.49
CA ASP A 58 -4.85 5.64 -6.37
C ASP A 58 -5.87 5.49 -5.23
N SER A 59 -7.02 4.81 -5.45
CA SER A 59 -7.95 4.45 -4.39
C SER A 59 -7.37 3.47 -3.37
N VAL A 60 -6.34 2.68 -3.72
CA VAL A 60 -5.67 1.74 -2.81
C VAL A 60 -5.04 2.44 -1.62
N PHE A 61 -4.45 3.63 -1.82
CA PHE A 61 -3.85 4.40 -0.72
C PHE A 61 -4.90 5.06 0.19
N ILE A 62 -6.11 5.27 -0.32
CA ILE A 62 -7.20 5.95 0.40
C ILE A 62 -8.10 4.93 1.11
N ASN A 63 -8.41 3.82 0.44
CA ASN A 63 -9.28 2.76 0.90
C ASN A 63 -8.79 1.41 0.35
N PRO A 64 -8.06 0.60 1.14
CA PRO A 64 -7.55 -0.69 0.66
C PRO A 64 -8.65 -1.67 0.27
N ALA A 65 -9.89 -1.53 0.78
CA ALA A 65 -11.01 -2.36 0.36
C ALA A 65 -11.49 -2.08 -1.08
N SER A 66 -11.01 -1.00 -1.70
CA SER A 66 -11.25 -0.70 -3.11
C SER A 66 -10.35 -1.48 -4.06
N VAL A 67 -9.32 -2.20 -3.54
CA VAL A 67 -8.38 -2.94 -4.37
C VAL A 67 -9.07 -3.96 -5.27
N SER A 68 -10.23 -4.50 -4.92
CA SER A 68 -10.94 -5.48 -5.74
C SER A 68 -11.76 -4.88 -6.89
N ARG A 69 -11.76 -3.55 -7.05
CA ARG A 69 -12.59 -2.86 -8.04
C ARG A 69 -11.96 -2.69 -9.42
N PRO A 70 -10.68 -2.31 -9.56
CA PRO A 70 -10.03 -2.34 -10.87
C PRO A 70 -10.10 -3.78 -11.39
N THR A 71 -10.52 -3.99 -12.64
CA THR A 71 -10.64 -5.33 -13.24
C THR A 71 -9.46 -5.67 -14.15
N SER A 72 -8.44 -4.82 -14.15
CA SER A 72 -7.29 -4.86 -15.05
C SER A 72 -5.98 -4.67 -14.30
N PHE A 73 -4.89 -5.05 -14.96
CA PHE A 73 -3.55 -4.65 -14.55
C PHE A 73 -3.36 -3.14 -14.80
N GLU A 74 -2.98 -2.41 -13.76
CA GLU A 74 -2.78 -0.96 -13.80
C GLU A 74 -1.43 -0.58 -13.18
N VAL A 75 -0.75 0.40 -13.79
CA VAL A 75 0.50 0.96 -13.29
C VAL A 75 0.38 2.47 -13.29
N ASP A 76 0.51 3.06 -12.11
CA ASP A 76 0.44 4.49 -11.90
C ASP A 76 1.78 5.03 -11.44
N LEU A 77 2.15 6.20 -11.98
CA LEU A 77 3.26 7.00 -11.53
C LEU A 77 2.74 8.34 -11.03
N LEU A 78 3.16 8.73 -9.84
CA LEU A 78 2.74 9.97 -9.18
C LEU A 78 3.95 10.87 -9.00
N TYR A 79 3.83 12.11 -9.44
CA TYR A 79 4.76 13.18 -9.12
C TYR A 79 3.98 14.46 -8.81
N GLN A 80 4.28 15.05 -7.68
CA GLN A 80 3.74 16.32 -7.23
C GLN A 80 4.89 17.16 -6.67
N ASP A 81 4.93 18.44 -7.04
CA ASP A 81 5.89 19.40 -6.51
C ASP A 81 5.20 20.76 -6.42
N GLY A 82 5.34 21.46 -5.29
CA GLY A 82 4.72 22.76 -5.13
C GLY A 82 4.66 23.26 -3.69
N TYR A 83 4.00 24.40 -3.52
CA TYR A 83 3.86 25.08 -2.24
C TYR A 83 2.42 24.98 -1.72
N VAL A 84 2.25 24.57 -0.47
CA VAL A 84 0.94 24.61 0.21
C VAL A 84 0.65 26.03 0.71
N GLN A 85 1.70 26.73 1.15
CA GLN A 85 1.74 28.15 1.53
C GLN A 85 3.12 28.71 1.15
N ASN A 86 3.31 30.04 1.22
CA ASN A 86 4.57 30.70 0.82
C ASN A 86 5.85 30.16 1.48
N THR A 87 5.74 29.42 2.59
CA THR A 87 6.86 28.88 3.37
C THR A 87 6.86 27.35 3.49
N ASP A 88 5.93 26.67 2.83
CA ASP A 88 5.74 25.22 2.95
C ASP A 88 5.81 24.54 1.59
N HIS A 89 7.01 24.06 1.24
CA HIS A 89 7.25 23.32 0.01
C HIS A 89 7.01 21.83 0.25
N LYS A 90 6.21 21.20 -0.61
CA LYS A 90 5.92 19.77 -0.58
C LYS A 90 6.24 19.14 -1.94
N SER A 91 7.05 18.09 -1.92
CA SER A 91 7.24 17.22 -3.06
C SER A 91 6.81 15.80 -2.73
N LEU A 92 6.27 15.10 -3.70
CA LEU A 92 5.82 13.73 -3.56
C LEU A 92 6.10 12.97 -4.85
N PHE A 93 6.68 11.79 -4.72
CA PHE A 93 6.90 10.86 -5.81
C PHE A 93 6.41 9.49 -5.38
N GLY A 94 5.78 8.76 -6.28
CA GLY A 94 5.35 7.41 -5.98
C GLY A 94 5.04 6.60 -7.23
N PHE A 95 4.86 5.31 -7.02
CA PHE A 95 4.32 4.42 -8.02
C PHE A 95 3.35 3.44 -7.35
N LEU A 96 2.45 2.91 -8.15
CA LEU A 96 1.52 1.88 -7.73
C LEU A 96 1.31 0.90 -8.85
N VAL A 97 1.29 -0.39 -8.49
CA VAL A 97 0.97 -1.48 -9.39
C VAL A 97 -0.23 -2.20 -8.79
N VAL A 98 -1.27 -2.40 -9.59
CA VAL A 98 -2.46 -3.15 -9.21
C VAL A 98 -2.64 -4.26 -10.23
N ASP A 99 -2.87 -5.48 -9.77
CA ASP A 99 -3.26 -6.60 -10.62
C ASP A 99 -4.49 -7.28 -10.03
N ASN A 100 -5.60 -7.14 -10.74
CA ASN A 100 -6.89 -7.77 -10.46
C ASN A 100 -7.46 -8.42 -11.72
N SER A 101 -6.59 -8.82 -12.64
CA SER A 101 -6.99 -9.43 -13.89
C SER A 101 -7.86 -10.67 -13.64
N GLU A 102 -8.76 -11.02 -14.56
CA GLU A 102 -9.52 -12.25 -14.41
C GLU A 102 -8.58 -13.47 -14.43
N GLY A 103 -8.74 -14.36 -13.45
CA GLY A 103 -8.01 -15.63 -13.40
C GLY A 103 -6.67 -15.63 -12.65
N ILE A 104 -6.22 -14.52 -12.06
CA ILE A 104 -5.11 -14.55 -11.11
C ILE A 104 -5.53 -15.11 -9.75
N LEU A 105 -4.61 -15.84 -9.12
CA LEU A 105 -4.86 -16.55 -7.85
C LEU A 105 -5.00 -15.59 -6.65
N PHE A 106 -4.33 -14.45 -6.71
CA PHE A 106 -4.29 -13.46 -5.63
C PHE A 106 -4.36 -12.05 -6.23
N PRO A 107 -5.54 -11.43 -6.32
CA PRO A 107 -5.66 -10.03 -6.67
C PRO A 107 -4.94 -9.17 -5.62
N GLY A 108 -4.38 -8.05 -6.03
CA GLY A 108 -3.64 -7.21 -5.09
C GLY A 108 -2.99 -5.99 -5.68
N ALA A 109 -2.31 -5.27 -4.80
CA ALA A 109 -1.63 -4.03 -5.13
C ALA A 109 -0.33 -3.87 -4.34
N VAL A 110 0.68 -3.31 -4.99
CA VAL A 110 1.94 -2.90 -4.38
C VAL A 110 2.23 -1.46 -4.76
N GLY A 111 2.40 -0.61 -3.76
CA GLY A 111 2.68 0.81 -3.95
C GLY A 111 3.85 1.29 -3.10
N TYR A 112 4.52 2.31 -3.61
CA TYR A 112 5.55 3.05 -2.91
C TYR A 112 5.30 4.54 -3.07
N ILE A 113 5.39 5.28 -1.98
CA ILE A 113 5.34 6.74 -2.02
C ILE A 113 6.46 7.29 -1.14
N ARG A 114 7.06 8.36 -1.63
CA ARG A 114 8.03 9.19 -0.93
C ARG A 114 7.54 10.64 -0.97
N GLY A 115 7.33 11.21 0.20
CA GLY A 115 7.07 12.63 0.38
C GLY A 115 8.29 13.34 0.97
N SER A 116 8.48 14.59 0.60
CA SER A 116 9.32 15.51 1.36
C SER A 116 8.57 16.82 1.61
N ARG A 117 8.78 17.39 2.78
CA ARG A 117 8.17 18.65 3.18
C ARG A 117 9.22 19.55 3.81
N LEU A 118 9.30 20.78 3.32
CA LEU A 118 10.09 21.85 3.91
C LEU A 118 9.12 22.88 4.50
N TYR A 119 8.96 22.87 5.82
CA TYR A 119 8.08 23.77 6.55
C TYR A 119 8.89 24.71 7.43
N SER A 120 8.92 26.01 7.12
CA SER A 120 9.57 27.03 7.96
C SER A 120 11.02 26.68 8.37
N GLY A 121 11.79 26.11 7.45
CA GLY A 121 13.18 25.68 7.68
C GLY A 121 13.34 24.26 8.25
N TYR A 122 12.24 23.58 8.61
CA TYR A 122 12.26 22.17 9.00
C TYR A 122 12.04 21.28 7.79
N PHE A 123 12.98 20.37 7.53
CA PHE A 123 12.84 19.34 6.51
C PHE A 123 12.34 18.04 7.14
N SER A 124 11.28 17.50 6.57
CA SER A 124 10.72 16.20 6.91
C SER A 124 10.63 15.35 5.64
N GLN A 125 10.91 14.06 5.78
CA GLN A 125 10.83 13.11 4.69
C GLN A 125 10.06 11.89 5.16
N ASP A 126 9.03 11.55 4.41
CA ASP A 126 8.16 10.42 4.69
C ASP A 126 8.25 9.42 3.55
N GLN A 127 8.22 8.14 3.88
CA GLN A 127 8.21 7.05 2.91
C GLN A 127 7.24 5.99 3.37
N MET A 128 6.48 5.44 2.43
CA MET A 128 5.47 4.42 2.71
C MET A 128 5.52 3.35 1.62
N TRP A 129 5.66 2.11 2.05
CA TRP A 129 5.33 0.94 1.24
C TRP A 129 3.93 0.48 1.63
N HIS A 130 3.13 0.14 0.63
CA HIS A 130 1.79 -0.38 0.82
C HIS A 130 1.63 -1.65 0.01
N ILE A 131 1.17 -2.71 0.66
CA ILE A 131 0.90 -4.01 0.02
C ILE A 131 -0.47 -4.44 0.47
N THR A 132 -1.35 -4.71 -0.49
CA THR A 132 -2.68 -5.28 -0.24
C THR A 132 -2.87 -6.53 -1.09
N VAL A 133 -3.43 -7.56 -0.49
CA VAL A 133 -3.82 -8.82 -1.15
C VAL A 133 -5.29 -9.08 -0.85
N GLY A 134 -6.07 -9.37 -1.88
CA GLY A 134 -7.50 -9.67 -1.83
C GLY A 134 -7.81 -11.16 -1.94
#